data_AF-A0A7C5AYP4-F1
#
_entry.id   AF-A0A7C5AYP4-F1
#
_cell.length_a   1.000
_cell.length_b   1.000
_cell.length_c   1.000
_cell.angle_alpha   90.00
_cell.angle_beta   90.00
_cell.angle_gamma   90.00
#
_symmetry.space_group_name_H-M   'P 1'
#
loop_
_entity.id
_entity.type
_entity.pdbx_description
1 polymer ?
#
loop_
_entity_poly.entity_id
_entity_poly.type
_entity_poly.pdbx_seq_one_letter_code
_entity_poly.pdbx_strand_id
1 'polypeptide(L)'
;MRTSWKTGISFGLTSGVITTLGLMVGLHSGTHSRAIVIGGILTIAIADAMSDALGIHVSEESKNNAPMSQIWEATLATFAAKFVVSVTFIMPVIFAPLDQAIVISVIWGLLLLTA
;
A
#
# COMPACT_ATOMS: atom_id res chain seq x y z
N MET A 1 -2.16 7.15 20.45
CA MET A 1 -1.46 6.09 19.67
C MET A 1 0.03 6.24 19.90
N ARG A 2 0.77 5.15 20.08
CA ARG A 2 2.25 5.17 20.16
C ARG A 2 2.82 5.75 18.86
N THR A 3 3.92 6.50 18.96
CA THR A 3 4.55 7.18 17.82
C THR A 3 4.92 6.20 16.71
N SER A 4 5.42 5.01 17.06
CA SER A 4 5.83 3.95 16.13
C SER A 4 4.67 3.45 15.24
N TRP A 5 3.46 3.36 15.79
CA TRP A 5 2.28 2.95 15.02
C TRP A 5 1.81 4.05 14.07
N LYS A 6 1.87 5.32 14.48
CA LYS A 6 1.54 6.44 13.59
C LYS A 6 2.47 6.48 12.39
N THR A 7 3.78 6.32 12.61
CA THR A 7 4.76 6.33 11.52
C THR A 7 4.49 5.21 10.51
N GLY A 8 4.32 3.97 10.98
CA GLY A 8 4.10 2.82 10.09
C GLY A 8 2.77 2.87 9.34
N ILE A 9 1.69 3.28 10.02
CA ILE A 9 0.35 3.38 9.41
C ILE A 9 0.30 4.52 8.39
N SER A 10 0.77 5.72 8.75
CA SER A 10 0.75 6.87 7.82
C SER A 10 1.64 6.64 6.60
N PHE A 11 2.82 6.05 6.80
CA PHE A 11 3.71 5.69 5.70
C PHE A 11 3.11 4.60 4.81
N GLY A 12 2.69 3.48 5.42
CA GLY A 12 2.12 2.34 4.69
C GLY A 12 0.85 2.70 3.91
N LEU A 13 0.00 3.56 4.46
CA LEU A 13 -1.21 4.04 3.78
C LEU A 13 -0.86 4.92 2.57
N THR A 14 -0.03 5.95 2.77
CA THR A 14 0.33 6.88 1.69
C THR A 14 1.07 6.16 0.56
N SER A 15 2.08 5.36 0.92
CA SER A 15 2.88 4.56 -0.01
C SER A 15 2.01 3.54 -0.76
N GLY A 16 1.16 2.80 -0.03
CA GLY A 16 0.24 1.83 -0.60
C GLY A 16 -0.73 2.43 -1.62
N VAL A 17 -1.30 3.59 -1.34
CA VAL A 17 -2.21 4.29 -2.27
C VAL A 17 -1.46 4.70 -3.54
N ILE A 18 -0.34 5.42 -3.41
CA ILE A 18 0.37 6.01 -4.56
C ILE A 18 0.92 4.92 -5.48
N THR A 19 1.60 3.92 -4.93
CA THR A 19 2.19 2.85 -5.74
C THR A 19 1.10 2.02 -6.43
N THR A 20 0.01 1.70 -5.74
CA THR A 20 -1.07 0.88 -6.31
C THR A 20 -1.81 1.63 -7.42
N LEU A 21 -2.10 2.92 -7.24
CA LEU A 21 -2.69 3.74 -8.29
C LEU A 21 -1.76 3.90 -9.49
N GLY A 22 -0.48 4.20 -9.26
CA GLY A 22 0.50 4.36 -10.33
C GLY A 22 0.62 3.10 -11.19
N LEU A 23 0.72 1.94 -10.55
CA LEU A 23 0.76 0.65 -11.24
C LEU A 23 -0.55 0.35 -11.97
N MET A 24 -1.70 0.53 -11.32
CA MET A 24 -3.00 0.24 -11.92
C MET A 24 -3.24 1.06 -13.19
N VAL A 25 -3.02 2.38 -13.10
CA VAL A 25 -3.18 3.30 -14.24
C VAL A 25 -2.18 2.95 -15.35
N GLY A 26 -0.92 2.69 -15.02
CA GLY A 26 0.10 2.31 -15.99
C GLY A 26 -0.21 1.00 -16.72
N LEU A 27 -0.62 -0.05 -15.99
CA LEU A 27 -0.98 -1.35 -16.58
C LEU A 27 -2.25 -1.27 -17.41
N HIS A 28 -3.21 -0.46 -16.99
CA HIS A 28 -4.43 -0.23 -17.76
C HIS A 28 -4.12 0.42 -19.11
N SER A 29 -3.36 1.52 -19.12
CA SER A 29 -2.99 2.20 -20.37
C SER A 29 -2.20 1.31 -21.33
N GLY A 30 -1.38 0.39 -20.82
CA GLY A 30 -0.56 -0.49 -21.65
C GLY A 30 -1.28 -1.75 -22.16
N THR A 31 -2.20 -2.33 -21.38
CA THR A 31 -2.73 -3.67 -21.66
C THR A 31 -4.25 -3.77 -21.76
N HIS A 32 -4.99 -2.86 -21.14
CA HIS A 32 -6.45 -2.92 -20.97
C HIS A 32 -6.97 -4.27 -20.41
N SER A 33 -6.09 -5.09 -19.80
CA SER A 33 -6.43 -6.42 -19.32
C SER A 33 -6.66 -6.40 -17.82
N ARG A 34 -7.89 -6.73 -17.42
CA ARG A 34 -8.29 -6.86 -16.00
C ARG A 34 -7.43 -7.87 -15.24
N ALA A 35 -7.08 -9.00 -15.87
CA ALA A 35 -6.27 -10.02 -15.23
C ALA A 35 -4.85 -9.52 -14.93
N ILE A 36 -4.26 -8.74 -15.84
CA ILE A 36 -2.93 -8.14 -15.65
C ILE A 36 -2.97 -7.10 -14.54
N VAL A 37 -4.02 -6.27 -14.49
CA VAL A 37 -4.17 -5.27 -13.43
C VAL A 37 -4.32 -5.92 -12.05
N ILE A 38 -5.16 -6.95 -11.92
CA ILE A 38 -5.32 -7.68 -10.64
C ILE A 38 -4.01 -8.37 -10.23
N GLY A 39 -3.35 -9.05 -11.18
CA GLY A 39 -2.06 -9.71 -10.92
C GLY A 39 -0.98 -8.71 -10.50
N GLY A 40 -0.96 -7.54 -11.14
CA GLY A 40 -0.07 -6.43 -10.79
C GLY A 40 -0.31 -5.92 -9.36
N ILE A 41 -1.56 -5.64 -9.01
CA ILE A 41 -1.93 -5.17 -7.65
C ILE A 41 -1.51 -6.19 -6.59
N LEU A 42 -1.80 -7.48 -6.79
CA LEU A 42 -1.41 -8.53 -5.85
C LEU A 42 0.11 -8.66 -5.70
N THR A 43 0.83 -8.56 -6.82
CA THR A 43 2.29 -8.65 -6.82
C THR A 43 2.91 -7.53 -6.00
N ILE A 44 2.49 -6.28 -6.21
CA ILE A 44 3.00 -5.16 -5.41
C ILE A 44 2.48 -5.17 -3.97
N ALA A 45 1.23 -5.58 -3.74
CA ALA A 45 0.69 -5.64 -2.38
C ALA A 45 1.54 -6.53 -1.47
N ILE A 46 2.15 -7.58 -2.01
CA ILE A 46 3.06 -8.46 -1.28
C ILE A 46 4.49 -7.91 -1.32
N ALA A 47 5.07 -7.77 -2.52
CA ALA A 47 6.49 -7.46 -2.67
C ALA A 47 6.85 -6.08 -2.10
N ASP A 48 6.01 -5.08 -2.36
CA ASP A 48 6.23 -3.70 -1.96
C ASP A 48 5.90 -3.48 -0.48
N ALA A 49 4.94 -4.23 0.08
CA ALA A 49 4.68 -4.23 1.53
C ALA A 49 5.82 -4.88 2.31
N MET A 50 6.40 -5.97 1.82
CA MET A 50 7.58 -6.58 2.42
C MET A 50 8.80 -5.65 2.36
N SER A 51 9.04 -5.02 1.20
CA SER A 51 10.14 -4.07 0.99
C SER A 51 10.04 -2.88 1.95
N ASP A 52 8.88 -2.24 2.05
CA ASP A 52 8.67 -1.08 2.93
C ASP A 52 8.74 -1.45 4.41
N ALA A 53 8.19 -2.60 4.80
CA ALA A 53 8.25 -3.05 6.18
C ALA A 53 9.69 -3.29 6.64
N LEU A 54 10.51 -3.91 5.80
CA LEU A 54 11.95 -4.06 6.05
C LEU A 54 12.67 -2.71 6.05
N GLY A 55 12.32 -1.79 5.15
CA GLY A 55 12.87 -0.43 5.14
C GLY A 55 12.62 0.31 6.45
N ILE A 56 11.39 0.23 6.98
CA ILE A 56 11.05 0.80 8.28
C ILE A 56 11.77 0.08 9.43
N HIS A 57 11.89 -1.25 9.37
CA HIS A 57 12.63 -2.03 10.37
C HIS A 57 14.08 -1.53 10.51
N VAL A 58 14.79 -1.48 9.39
CA VAL A 58 16.19 -1.04 9.34
C VAL A 58 16.31 0.44 9.73
N SER A 59 15.34 1.28 9.34
CA SER A 59 15.31 2.69 9.73
C SER A 59 15.18 2.86 11.25
N GLU A 60 14.29 2.11 11.91
CA GLU A 60 14.11 2.19 13.36
C GLU A 60 15.30 1.57 14.12
N GLU A 61 15.88 0.47 13.62
CA GLU A 61 17.10 -0.12 14.16
C GLU A 61 18.28 0.87 14.11
N SER A 62 18.43 1.61 13.00
CA SER A 62 19.51 2.59 12.84
C SER A 62 19.44 3.77 13.82
N LYS A 63 18.27 4.08 14.37
CA LYS A 63 18.08 5.18 15.33
C LYS A 63 18.58 4.84 16.74
N ASN A 64 18.87 3.57 17.02
CA ASN A 64 19.43 3.02 18.26
C ASN A 64 18.80 3.52 19.59
N ASN A 65 17.58 4.03 19.52
CA ASN A 65 16.86 4.70 20.62
C ASN A 65 15.54 4.01 20.97
N ALA A 66 15.08 3.06 20.15
CA ALA A 66 13.83 2.35 20.35
C ALA A 66 14.10 0.92 20.87
N PRO A 67 13.32 0.42 21.85
CA PRO A 67 13.41 -0.98 22.25
C PRO A 67 12.96 -1.90 21.09
N MET A 68 13.56 -3.09 21.01
CA MET A 68 13.30 -4.08 19.95
C MET A 68 11.81 -4.35 19.72
N SER A 69 10.98 -4.33 20.77
CA SER A 69 9.53 -4.50 20.65
C SER A 69 8.86 -3.41 19.80
N GLN A 70 9.29 -2.15 19.91
CA GLN A 70 8.75 -1.04 19.12
C GLN A 70 9.16 -1.10 17.65
N ILE A 71 10.36 -1.63 17.38
CA ILE A 71 10.85 -1.85 16.00
C ILE A 71 9.93 -2.86 15.30
N TRP A 72 9.67 -4.00 15.93
CA TRP A 72 8.75 -5.02 15.39
C TRP A 72 7.31 -4.53 15.28
N GLU A 73 6.83 -3.74 16.25
CA GLU A 73 5.51 -3.08 16.16
C GLU A 73 5.43 -2.17 14.91
N ALA A 74 6.48 -1.38 14.62
CA ALA A 74 6.52 -0.51 13.45
C ALA A 74 6.58 -1.30 12.13
N THR A 75 7.40 -2.36 12.07
CA THR A 75 7.52 -3.25 10.91
C THR A 75 6.17 -3.90 10.58
N LEU A 76 5.53 -4.53 11.57
CA LEU A 76 4.27 -5.23 11.37
C LEU A 76 3.14 -4.25 11.02
N ALA A 77 3.11 -3.08 11.68
CA ALA A 77 2.14 -2.04 11.35
C ALA A 77 2.30 -1.53 9.91
N THR A 78 3.54 -1.33 9.45
CA THR A 78 3.83 -0.90 8.08
C THR A 78 3.40 -1.96 7.06
N PHE A 79 3.77 -3.23 7.29
CA PHE A 79 3.38 -4.34 6.42
C PHE A 79 1.85 -4.44 6.32
N ALA A 80 1.17 -4.49 7.47
CA ALA A 80 -0.28 -4.64 7.51
C ALA A 80 -1.00 -3.45 6.88
N ALA A 81 -0.58 -2.21 7.19
CA ALA A 81 -1.16 -1.02 6.61
C ALA A 81 -1.04 -1.02 5.09
N LYS A 82 0.18 -1.26 4.57
CA LYS A 82 0.42 -1.25 3.12
C LYS A 82 -0.29 -2.38 2.40
N PHE A 83 -0.21 -3.61 2.92
CA PHE A 83 -0.88 -4.77 2.36
C PHE A 83 -2.39 -4.58 2.31
N VAL A 84 -3.02 -4.20 3.43
CA VAL A 84 -4.47 -4.02 3.51
C VAL A 84 -4.92 -2.91 2.57
N VAL A 85 -4.24 -1.76 2.58
CA VAL A 85 -4.55 -0.63 1.69
C VAL A 85 -4.44 -1.04 0.22
N SER A 86 -3.35 -1.67 -0.20
CA SER A 86 -3.17 -2.12 -1.59
C SER A 86 -4.25 -3.12 -2.01
N VAL A 87 -4.66 -4.05 -1.13
CA VAL A 87 -5.72 -5.02 -1.44
C VAL A 87 -7.10 -4.36 -1.59
N THR A 88 -7.37 -3.22 -0.93
CA THR A 88 -8.65 -2.50 -1.14
C THR A 88 -8.85 -2.03 -2.58
N PHE A 89 -7.78 -1.80 -3.34
CA PHE A 89 -7.85 -1.41 -4.75
C PHE A 89 -8.27 -2.54 -5.69
N ILE A 90 -8.29 -3.79 -5.21
CA ILE A 90 -8.82 -4.91 -5.99
C ILE A 90 -10.35 -4.84 -6.07
N MET A 91 -11.01 -4.32 -5.03
CA MET A 91 -12.48 -4.24 -4.95
C MET A 91 -13.08 -3.53 -6.17
N PRO A 92 -12.70 -2.28 -6.50
CA PRO A 92 -13.23 -1.59 -7.68
C PRO A 92 -13.03 -2.38 -8.99
N VAL A 93 -11.87 -3.03 -9.14
CA VAL A 93 -11.51 -3.81 -10.33
C VAL A 93 -12.31 -5.10 -10.44
N ILE A 94 -12.84 -5.62 -9.33
CA ILE A 94 -13.69 -6.82 -9.35
C ILE A 94 -15.13 -6.50 -9.77
N PHE A 95 -15.68 -5.39 -9.27
CA PHE A 95 -17.11 -5.09 -9.38
C PHE A 95 -17.48 -4.16 -10.54
N ALA A 96 -16.53 -3.40 -11.08
CA ALA A 96 -16.78 -2.44 -12.16
C ALA A 96 -16.01 -2.78 -13.45
N PRO A 97 -16.46 -2.30 -14.63
CA PRO A 97 -15.67 -2.26 -15.85
C PRO A 97 -14.34 -1.53 -15.61
N LEU A 98 -13.28 -1.92 -16.33
CA LEU A 98 -11.91 -1.48 -16.01
C LEU A 98 -11.75 0.05 -16.01
N ASP A 99 -12.36 0.75 -16.97
CA ASP A 99 -12.32 2.22 -17.05
C ASP A 99 -12.98 2.88 -15.83
N GLN A 100 -14.14 2.37 -15.42
CA GLN A 100 -14.87 2.85 -14.24
C GLN A 100 -14.14 2.48 -12.95
N ALA A 101 -13.58 1.28 -12.89
CA ALA A 101 -12.82 0.79 -11.74
C ALA A 101 -11.64 1.70 -11.41
N ILE A 102 -10.96 2.24 -12.44
CA ILE A 102 -9.83 3.15 -12.25
C ILE A 102 -10.29 4.48 -11.69
N VAL A 103 -11.37 5.06 -12.22
CA VAL A 103 -11.93 6.31 -11.70
C VAL A 103 -12.34 6.14 -10.24
N ILE A 104 -13.03 5.04 -9.91
CA ILE A 104 -13.43 4.71 -8.53
C ILE A 104 -12.19 4.54 -7.65
N SER A 105 -11.15 3.85 -8.15
CA SER A 105 -9.89 3.64 -7.43
C SER A 105 -9.17 4.97 -7.16
N VAL A 106 -9.14 5.89 -8.12
CA VAL A 106 -8.54 7.22 -7.95
C VAL A 106 -9.30 8.01 -6.88
N ILE A 107 -10.64 8.02 -6.93
CA ILE A 107 -11.45 8.68 -5.90
C ILE A 107 -11.19 8.06 -4.53
N TRP A 108 -11.18 6.72 -4.44
CA TRP A 108 -10.89 5.99 -3.22
C TRP A 108 -9.51 6.33 -2.66
N GLY A 109 -8.48 6.35 -3.50
CA GLY A 109 -7.12 6.71 -3.10
C GLY A 109 -7.00 8.15 -2.63
N LEU A 110 -7.65 9.10 -3.32
CA LEU A 110 -7.67 10.51 -2.89
C LEU A 110 -8.34 10.67 -1.53
N LEU A 111 -9.46 9.96 -1.28
CA LEU A 111 -10.13 9.96 0.03
C LEU A 111 -9.21 9.41 1.12
N LEU A 112 -8.50 8.30 0.85
CA LEU A 112 -7.54 7.72 1.79
C LEU A 112 -6.39 8.68 2.10
N LEU A 113 -5.87 9.42 1.12
CA LEU A 113 -4.78 10.39 1.32
C LEU A 113 -5.20 11.60 2.17
N THR A 114 -6.50 11.90 2.22
CA THR A 114 -7.05 13.00 3.03
C THR A 114 -7.45 12.60 4.45
N ALA A 115 -7.39 11.30 4.79
CA ALA A 115 -7.77 10.74 6.09
C ALA A 115 -6.60 10.76 7.09
#